data_AF-A0A0G0A288-F1
#
_entry.id   AF-A0A0G0A288-F1
#
_cell.length_a   1.000
_cell.length_b   1.000
_cell.length_c   1.000
_cell.angle_alpha   90.00
_cell.angle_beta   90.00
_cell.angle_gamma   90.00
#
_symmetry.space_group_name_H-M   'P 1'
#
loop_
_entity.id
_entity.type
_entity.pdbx_description
1 polymer ?
#
loop_
_entity_poly.entity_id
_entity_poly.type
_entity_poly.pdbx_seq_one_letter_code
_entity_poly.pdbx_strand_id
1 'polypeptide(L)'
;MNKKPAKSFSDEPLELLKTARAQVTGEQMADLEQTKSDPDTHQDLQKEEEYKKQKTESEGRTLQALESELKDIRREKLFKDLMERIQNGEDVPLEEFSELSYEQKDVLKAQIEAVRTRNSQPVTDQLIEPISKKGRQMFGQKQSAQKQTTRVEKPVPPSG
;
A
#
# COMPACT_ATOMS: atom_id res chain seq x y z
N MET A 1 -26.68 30.97 -64.60
CA MET A 1 -25.58 31.01 -63.59
C MET A 1 -25.91 29.98 -62.51
N ASN A 2 -25.25 28.82 -62.52
CA ASN A 2 -25.51 27.75 -61.55
C ASN A 2 -24.61 27.94 -60.33
N LYS A 3 -25.22 28.25 -59.18
CA LYS A 3 -24.55 28.35 -57.88
C LYS A 3 -24.31 26.92 -57.37
N LYS A 4 -23.05 26.52 -57.15
CA LYS A 4 -22.71 25.27 -56.46
C LYS A 4 -23.06 25.42 -54.97
N PRO A 5 -23.78 24.48 -54.34
CA PRO A 5 -24.03 24.54 -52.90
C PRO A 5 -22.72 24.34 -52.12
N ALA A 6 -22.53 25.12 -51.07
CA ALA A 6 -21.37 25.02 -50.18
C ALA A 6 -21.43 23.67 -49.43
N LYS A 7 -20.32 22.90 -49.46
CA LYS A 7 -20.19 21.67 -48.69
C LYS A 7 -20.20 22.00 -47.20
N SER A 8 -21.01 21.28 -46.43
CA SER A 8 -21.09 21.39 -44.97
C SER A 8 -19.92 20.67 -44.30
N PHE A 9 -19.33 21.28 -43.26
CA PHE A 9 -18.23 20.70 -42.47
C PHE A 9 -18.55 19.31 -41.86
N SER A 10 -19.81 18.91 -41.80
CA SER A 10 -20.24 17.57 -41.37
C SER A 10 -19.94 16.46 -42.38
N ASP A 11 -19.77 16.79 -43.66
CA ASP A 11 -19.54 15.81 -44.73
C ASP A 11 -18.05 15.52 -44.95
N GLU A 12 -17.17 16.45 -44.55
CA GLU A 12 -15.71 16.29 -44.60
C GLU A 12 -15.19 15.06 -43.84
N PRO A 13 -15.60 14.78 -42.59
CA PRO A 13 -15.10 13.59 -41.88
C PRO A 13 -15.55 12.29 -42.55
N LEU A 14 -16.72 12.26 -43.20
CA LEU A 14 -17.22 11.08 -43.91
C LEU A 14 -16.48 10.88 -45.23
N GLU A 15 -16.12 11.94 -45.95
CA GLU A 15 -15.26 11.83 -47.15
C GLU A 15 -13.86 11.33 -46.78
N LEU A 16 -13.27 11.78 -45.67
CA LEU A 16 -11.98 11.29 -45.16
C LEU A 16 -12.04 9.81 -44.75
N LEU A 17 -13.13 9.36 -44.13
CA LEU A 17 -13.29 7.94 -43.80
C LEU A 17 -13.47 7.07 -45.05
N LYS A 18 -14.13 7.59 -46.09
CA LYS A 18 -14.26 6.89 -47.38
C LYS A 18 -12.93 6.78 -48.10
N THR A 19 -12.12 7.84 -48.11
CA THR A 19 -10.77 7.81 -48.72
C THR A 19 -9.83 6.94 -47.92
N ALA A 20 -9.86 7.02 -46.58
CA ALA A 20 -9.08 6.16 -45.70
C ALA A 20 -9.46 4.68 -45.90
N ARG A 21 -10.76 4.37 -46.00
CA ARG A 21 -11.23 3.03 -46.34
C ARG A 21 -10.64 2.59 -47.67
N ALA A 22 -10.74 3.38 -48.74
CA ALA A 22 -10.18 3.04 -50.05
C ALA A 22 -8.66 2.84 -50.03
N GLN A 23 -7.94 3.57 -49.18
CA GLN A 23 -6.48 3.45 -49.03
C GLN A 23 -6.07 2.21 -48.23
N VAL A 24 -6.90 1.79 -47.27
CA VAL A 24 -6.70 0.58 -46.45
C VAL A 24 -7.18 -0.68 -47.18
N THR A 25 -8.27 -0.59 -47.94
CA THR A 25 -8.83 -1.73 -48.71
C THR A 25 -8.23 -1.86 -50.11
N GLY A 26 -7.51 -0.83 -50.60
CA GLY A 26 -6.91 -0.82 -51.93
C GLY A 26 -7.90 -0.74 -53.09
N GLU A 27 -9.19 -0.47 -52.82
CA GLU A 27 -10.25 -0.41 -53.83
C GLU A 27 -10.11 0.87 -54.69
N GLN A 28 -9.26 0.81 -55.71
CA GLN A 28 -9.53 1.57 -56.93
C GLN A 28 -10.73 0.91 -57.62
N MET A 29 -11.74 1.72 -57.99
CA MET A 29 -12.88 1.22 -58.76
C MET A 29 -12.41 0.69 -60.12
N ALA A 30 -12.13 -0.60 -60.20
CA ALA A 30 -12.02 -1.37 -61.43
C ALA A 30 -12.24 -2.85 -61.10
N ASP A 31 -13.32 -3.39 -61.66
CA ASP A 31 -13.65 -4.78 -61.97
C ASP A 31 -13.33 -5.92 -60.99
N LEU A 32 -14.35 -6.77 -60.84
CA LEU A 32 -14.30 -8.10 -60.24
C LEU A 32 -13.11 -8.92 -60.76
N GLU A 33 -12.03 -9.01 -59.98
CA GLU A 33 -11.14 -10.16 -60.03
C GLU A 33 -10.72 -10.61 -58.63
N GLN A 34 -10.66 -11.94 -58.52
CA GLN A 34 -10.56 -12.74 -57.31
C GLN A 34 -9.36 -12.34 -56.44
N THR A 35 -9.64 -11.96 -55.19
CA THR A 35 -8.64 -11.89 -54.13
C THR A 35 -8.15 -13.31 -53.82
N LYS A 36 -6.96 -13.64 -54.33
CA LYS A 36 -6.14 -14.70 -53.74
C LYS A 36 -5.62 -14.18 -52.42
N SER A 37 -6.14 -14.70 -51.31
CA SER A 37 -5.63 -14.46 -49.97
C SER A 37 -4.21 -15.01 -49.86
N ASP A 38 -3.24 -14.11 -49.69
CA ASP A 38 -1.84 -14.44 -49.39
C ASP A 38 -1.76 -15.05 -47.98
N PRO A 39 -1.22 -16.28 -47.79
CA PRO A 39 -1.20 -16.94 -46.48
C PRO A 39 -0.32 -16.23 -45.43
N ASP A 40 0.58 -15.34 -45.84
CA ASP A 40 1.48 -14.61 -44.93
C ASP A 40 0.74 -13.54 -44.11
N THR A 41 -0.29 -12.91 -44.66
CA THR A 41 -1.03 -11.85 -43.96
C THR A 41 -1.83 -12.37 -42.76
N HIS A 42 -2.26 -13.64 -42.79
CA HIS A 42 -3.01 -14.25 -41.68
C HIS A 42 -2.13 -14.60 -40.48
N GLN A 43 -0.86 -14.96 -40.68
CA GLN A 43 0.06 -15.27 -39.57
C GLN A 43 0.48 -14.01 -38.81
N ASP A 44 0.69 -12.90 -39.51
CA ASP A 44 1.09 -11.65 -38.87
C ASP A 44 -0.04 -11.02 -38.05
N LEU A 45 -1.30 -11.14 -38.50
CA LEU A 45 -2.47 -10.75 -37.71
C LEU A 45 -2.62 -11.58 -36.43
N GLN A 46 -2.38 -12.89 -36.50
CA GLN A 46 -2.43 -13.78 -35.32
C GLN A 46 -1.34 -13.43 -34.30
N LYS A 47 -0.10 -13.16 -34.75
CA LYS A 47 1.00 -12.71 -33.88
C LYS A 47 0.70 -11.36 -33.23
N GLU A 48 0.07 -10.43 -33.96
CA GLU A 48 -0.30 -9.12 -33.42
C GLU A 48 -1.39 -9.23 -32.33
N GLU A 49 -2.39 -10.11 -32.52
CA GLU A 49 -3.42 -10.38 -31.51
C GLU A 49 -2.84 -11.04 -30.25
N GLU A 50 -1.93 -12.00 -30.41
CA GLU A 50 -1.23 -12.63 -29.28
C GLU A 50 -0.38 -11.62 -28.50
N TYR A 51 0.35 -10.75 -29.20
CA TYR A 51 1.13 -9.68 -28.57
C TYR A 51 0.23 -8.72 -27.78
N LYS A 52 -0.91 -8.30 -28.35
CA LYS A 52 -1.88 -7.44 -27.65
C LYS A 52 -2.42 -8.11 -26.39
N LYS A 53 -2.79 -9.39 -26.45
CA LYS A 53 -3.25 -10.16 -25.27
C LYS A 53 -2.18 -10.27 -24.20
N GLN A 54 -0.94 -10.60 -24.56
CA GLN A 54 0.16 -10.66 -23.59
C GLN A 54 0.41 -9.31 -22.93
N LYS A 55 0.36 -8.23 -23.72
CA LYS A 55 0.54 -6.88 -23.20
C LYS A 55 -0.58 -6.50 -22.23
N THR A 56 -1.85 -6.70 -22.60
CA THR A 56 -2.98 -6.39 -21.70
C THR A 56 -2.99 -7.26 -20.44
N GLU A 57 -2.61 -8.53 -20.54
CA GLU A 57 -2.45 -9.41 -19.37
C GLU A 57 -1.32 -8.93 -18.45
N SER A 58 -0.18 -8.53 -19.02
CA SER A 58 0.94 -7.99 -18.26
C SER A 58 0.58 -6.68 -17.56
N GLU A 59 -0.09 -5.77 -18.27
CA GLU A 59 -0.59 -4.51 -17.74
C GLU A 59 -1.64 -4.75 -16.63
N GLY A 60 -2.53 -5.73 -16.82
CA GLY A 60 -3.51 -6.14 -15.80
C GLY A 60 -2.85 -6.62 -14.52
N ARG A 61 -1.81 -7.45 -14.61
CA ARG A 61 -1.04 -7.90 -13.43
C ARG A 61 -0.34 -6.74 -12.74
N THR A 62 0.25 -5.82 -13.49
CA THR A 62 0.89 -4.63 -12.91
C THR A 62 -0.10 -3.71 -12.22
N LEU A 63 -1.27 -3.50 -12.81
CA LEU A 63 -2.33 -2.68 -12.21
C LEU A 63 -2.83 -3.32 -10.92
N GLN A 64 -3.07 -4.63 -10.92
CA GLN A 64 -3.47 -5.36 -9.73
C GLN A 64 -2.42 -5.28 -8.61
N ALA A 65 -1.13 -5.37 -8.95
CA ALA A 65 -0.05 -5.22 -7.99
C ALA A 65 -0.05 -3.81 -7.36
N LEU A 66 -0.16 -2.76 -8.18
CA LEU A 66 -0.25 -1.39 -7.69
C LEU A 66 -1.49 -1.16 -6.82
N GLU A 67 -2.65 -1.72 -7.19
CA GLU A 67 -3.85 -1.65 -6.37
C GLU A 67 -3.69 -2.31 -5.00
N SER A 68 -2.96 -3.44 -4.95
CA SER A 68 -2.65 -4.11 -3.68
C SER A 68 -1.69 -3.30 -2.82
N GLU A 69 -0.67 -2.70 -3.43
CA GLU A 69 0.29 -1.84 -2.74
C GLU A 69 -0.40 -0.59 -2.17
N LEU A 70 -1.29 0.05 -2.93
CA LEU A 70 -2.06 1.20 -2.45
C LEU A 70 -2.95 0.84 -1.25
N LYS A 71 -3.55 -0.35 -1.23
CA LYS A 71 -4.33 -0.84 -0.10
C LYS A 71 -3.46 -1.08 1.13
N ASP A 72 -2.26 -1.63 0.95
CA ASP A 72 -1.36 -1.90 2.05
C ASP A 72 -0.78 -0.60 2.64
N ILE A 73 -0.40 0.37 1.81
CA ILE A 73 0.02 1.72 2.26
C ILE A 73 -1.08 2.38 3.10
N ARG A 74 -2.33 2.33 2.62
CA ARG A 74 -3.48 2.88 3.33
C ARG A 74 -3.69 2.20 4.68
N ARG A 75 -3.60 0.87 4.72
CA ARG A 75 -3.72 0.08 5.95
C ARG A 75 -2.63 0.42 6.96
N GLU A 76 -1.38 0.53 6.51
CA GLU A 76 -0.25 0.88 7.37
C GLU A 76 -0.39 2.27 7.96
N LYS A 77 -0.80 3.25 7.14
CA LYS A 77 -1.06 4.62 7.62
C LYS A 77 -2.17 4.63 8.67
N LEU A 78 -3.28 3.96 8.41
CA LEU A 78 -4.39 3.86 9.34
C LEU A 78 -3.95 3.22 10.66
N PHE A 79 -3.18 2.14 10.61
CA PHE A 79 -2.64 1.49 11.80
C PHE A 79 -1.76 2.44 12.64
N LYS A 80 -0.86 3.20 11.99
CA LYS A 80 0.00 4.19 12.64
C LYS A 80 -0.82 5.32 13.29
N ASP A 81 -1.79 5.87 12.57
CA ASP A 81 -2.66 6.94 13.07
C ASP A 81 -3.45 6.45 14.30
N LEU A 82 -3.97 5.21 14.28
CA LEU A 82 -4.69 4.65 15.43
C LEU A 82 -3.77 4.39 16.62
N MET A 83 -2.56 3.88 16.39
CA MET A 83 -1.56 3.72 17.45
C MET A 83 -1.26 5.04 18.15
N GLU A 84 -1.11 6.13 17.40
CA GLU A 84 -0.87 7.46 17.95
C GLU A 84 -2.07 7.96 18.78
N ARG A 85 -3.30 7.81 18.27
CA ARG A 85 -4.53 8.18 19.01
C ARG A 85 -4.66 7.42 20.33
N ILE A 86 -4.39 6.11 20.31
CA ILE A 86 -4.42 5.28 21.53
C ILE A 86 -3.34 5.75 22.52
N GLN A 87 -2.13 6.07 22.04
CA GLN A 87 -1.06 6.61 22.90
C GLN A 87 -1.43 7.95 23.53
N ASN A 88 -2.20 8.78 22.82
CA ASN A 88 -2.76 10.03 23.34
C ASN A 88 -3.91 9.80 24.34
N GLY A 89 -4.37 8.56 24.50
CA GLY A 89 -5.43 8.18 25.43
C GLY A 89 -6.84 8.33 24.87
N GLU A 90 -7.00 8.46 23.55
CA GLU A 90 -8.31 8.43 22.91
C GLU A 90 -8.90 7.01 22.92
N ASP A 91 -10.21 6.91 23.11
CA ASP A 91 -10.93 5.65 23.01
C ASP A 91 -11.29 5.40 21.55
N VAL A 92 -10.67 4.37 20.96
CA VAL A 92 -10.77 4.06 19.52
C VAL A 92 -11.54 2.75 19.33
N PRO A 93 -12.73 2.76 18.70
CA PRO A 93 -13.46 1.53 18.39
C PRO A 93 -12.83 0.80 17.21
N LEU A 94 -12.21 -0.36 17.46
CA LEU A 94 -11.46 -1.13 16.45
C LEU A 94 -12.37 -1.90 15.46
N GLU A 95 -13.65 -2.03 15.78
CA GLU A 95 -14.66 -2.73 15.00
C GLU A 95 -14.99 -1.98 13.70
N GLU A 96 -14.90 -0.65 13.71
CA GLU A 96 -15.21 0.21 12.56
C GLU A 96 -14.16 0.08 11.43
N PHE A 97 -12.95 -0.37 11.75
CA PHE A 97 -11.85 -0.47 10.82
C PHE A 97 -11.73 -1.88 10.23
N SER A 98 -12.50 -2.17 9.18
CA SER A 98 -12.46 -3.46 8.46
C SER A 98 -11.18 -3.68 7.64
N GLU A 99 -10.43 -2.62 7.39
CA GLU A 99 -9.20 -2.65 6.57
C GLU A 99 -8.01 -3.27 7.31
N LEU A 100 -8.07 -3.33 8.64
CA LEU A 100 -6.99 -3.86 9.49
C LEU A 100 -6.99 -5.38 9.53
N SER A 101 -5.78 -5.95 9.52
CA SER A 101 -5.59 -7.37 9.81
C SER A 101 -5.99 -7.71 11.24
N TYR A 102 -6.39 -8.96 11.49
CA TYR A 102 -6.64 -9.48 12.83
C TYR A 102 -5.44 -9.24 13.77
N GLU A 103 -4.22 -9.51 13.29
CA GLU A 103 -2.99 -9.29 14.07
C GLU A 103 -2.81 -7.82 14.44
N GLN A 104 -3.11 -6.90 13.53
CA GLN A 104 -3.02 -5.46 13.78
C GLN A 104 -4.05 -5.02 14.82
N LYS A 105 -5.27 -5.55 14.75
CA LYS A 105 -6.31 -5.27 15.75
C LYS A 105 -5.91 -5.78 17.14
N ASP A 106 -5.31 -6.96 17.22
CA ASP A 106 -4.83 -7.51 18.49
C ASP A 106 -3.73 -6.65 19.10
N VAL A 107 -2.78 -6.16 18.28
CA VAL A 107 -1.74 -5.23 18.73
C VAL A 107 -2.35 -3.93 19.27
N LEU A 108 -3.29 -3.32 18.53
CA LEU A 108 -3.97 -2.10 18.98
C LEU A 108 -4.75 -2.33 20.29
N LYS A 109 -5.43 -3.48 20.42
CA LYS A 109 -6.18 -3.84 21.61
C LYS A 109 -5.27 -3.99 22.83
N ALA A 110 -4.13 -4.67 22.67
CA ALA A 110 -3.12 -4.77 23.72
C ALA A 110 -2.57 -3.38 24.11
N GLN A 111 -2.38 -2.49 23.14
CA GLN A 111 -1.95 -1.11 23.39
C GLN A 111 -3.01 -0.31 24.17
N ILE A 112 -4.30 -0.43 23.83
CA ILE A 112 -5.41 0.21 24.57
C ILE A 112 -5.39 -0.26 26.02
N GLU A 113 -5.23 -1.56 26.25
CA GLU A 113 -5.16 -2.12 27.60
C GLU A 113 -3.93 -1.64 28.37
N ALA A 114 -2.77 -1.55 27.72
CA ALA A 114 -1.54 -1.02 28.31
C ALA A 114 -1.67 0.47 28.70
N VAL A 115 -2.30 1.30 27.85
CA VAL A 115 -2.55 2.71 28.16
C VAL A 115 -3.59 2.85 29.27
N ARG A 116 -4.64 2.03 29.24
CA ARG A 116 -5.68 2.03 30.30
C ARG A 116 -5.10 1.62 31.65
N THR A 117 -4.26 0.59 31.70
CA THR A 117 -3.59 0.16 32.94
C THR A 117 -2.63 1.24 33.44
N ARG A 118 -1.85 1.87 32.57
CA ARG A 118 -0.99 3.01 32.94
C ARG A 118 -1.76 4.19 33.53
N ASN A 119 -2.90 4.55 32.93
CA ASN A 119 -3.71 5.69 33.37
C ASN A 119 -4.54 5.38 34.62
N SER A 120 -4.87 4.10 34.85
CA SER A 120 -5.65 3.65 36.01
C SER A 120 -4.79 3.27 37.22
N GLN A 121 -3.48 3.04 37.05
CA GLN A 121 -2.60 2.94 38.20
C GLN A 121 -2.56 4.30 38.90
N PRO A 122 -2.93 4.38 40.19
CA PRO A 122 -2.64 5.58 40.94
C PRO A 122 -1.13 5.78 40.86
N VAL A 123 -0.71 6.97 40.45
CA VAL A 123 0.64 7.43 40.71
C VAL A 123 0.75 7.36 42.23
N THR A 124 1.21 6.23 42.76
CA THR A 124 1.73 6.22 44.11
C THR A 124 2.99 7.03 43.96
N ASP A 125 2.81 8.34 44.11
CA ASP A 125 3.81 9.29 44.53
C ASP A 125 4.29 8.77 45.89
N GLN A 126 5.01 7.66 45.85
CA GLN A 126 5.93 7.27 46.88
C GLN A 126 7.05 8.29 46.71
N LEU A 127 6.77 9.52 47.12
CA LEU A 127 7.67 10.29 47.94
C LEU A 127 8.10 9.30 49.03
N ILE A 128 9.12 8.50 48.71
CA ILE A 128 9.86 7.74 49.69
C ILE A 128 10.55 8.84 50.47
N GLU A 129 9.84 9.40 51.45
CA GLU A 129 10.48 10.20 52.48
C GLU A 129 11.60 9.31 53.01
N PRO A 130 12.87 9.74 52.90
CA PRO A 130 13.96 8.94 53.43
C PRO A 130 13.69 8.85 54.93
N ILE A 131 13.30 7.65 55.38
CA ILE A 131 13.05 7.35 56.80
C ILE A 131 14.26 7.87 57.56
N SER A 132 14.07 8.97 58.26
CA SER A 132 15.08 9.58 59.12
C SER A 132 15.26 8.66 60.32
N LYS A 133 16.08 7.62 60.14
CA LYS A 133 16.43 6.68 61.19
C LYS A 133 17.23 7.42 62.27
N LYS A 134 16.47 7.86 63.27
CA LYS A 134 16.87 8.23 64.63
C LYS A 134 18.06 7.38 65.09
N GLY A 135 19.12 8.08 65.46
CA GLY A 135 20.43 7.48 65.70
C GLY A 135 20.54 6.53 66.88
N ARG A 136 21.60 5.72 66.78
CA ARG A 136 22.37 5.05 67.84
C ARG A 136 21.66 3.97 68.66
N GLN A 137 22.01 2.72 68.39
CA GLN A 137 22.78 1.93 69.36
C GLN A 137 23.53 0.77 68.69
N MET A 138 24.72 0.53 69.22
CA MET A 138 25.72 -0.43 68.81
C MET A 138 25.24 -1.87 69.05
N PHE A 139 25.58 -2.80 68.15
CA PHE A 139 26.15 -4.14 68.39
C PHE A 139 25.80 -5.07 67.23
N GLY A 140 26.79 -5.87 66.83
CA GLY A 140 26.93 -6.34 65.47
C GLY A 140 26.07 -7.53 65.06
N GLN A 141 25.92 -7.68 63.75
CA GLN A 141 26.02 -8.95 63.06
C GLN A 141 26.15 -8.66 61.56
N LYS A 142 27.21 -9.22 60.97
CA LYS A 142 27.44 -9.21 59.53
C LYS A 142 26.27 -9.91 58.85
N GLN A 143 25.47 -9.18 58.07
CA GLN A 143 24.56 -9.79 57.11
C GLN A 143 24.94 -9.33 55.70
N SER A 144 25.16 -10.33 54.88
CA SER A 144 25.62 -10.32 53.50
C SER A 144 24.75 -9.46 52.60
N ALA A 145 25.36 -8.46 51.96
CA ALA A 145 24.80 -7.79 50.81
C ALA A 145 24.54 -8.81 49.70
N GLN A 146 23.27 -9.06 49.37
CA GLN A 146 22.86 -9.77 48.18
C GLN A 146 23.35 -8.99 46.96
N LYS A 147 24.31 -9.59 46.26
CA LYS A 147 24.85 -9.08 45.00
C LYS A 147 23.72 -9.04 43.97
N GLN A 148 23.31 -7.83 43.59
CA GLN A 148 22.54 -7.62 42.37
C GLN A 148 23.38 -8.11 41.19
N THR A 149 22.91 -9.15 40.50
CA THR A 149 23.54 -9.65 39.28
C THR A 149 23.12 -8.76 38.12
N THR A 150 23.85 -7.66 37.89
CA THR A 150 23.83 -6.99 36.60
C THR A 150 24.75 -7.78 35.66
N ARG A 151 24.15 -8.56 34.76
CA ARG A 151 24.87 -9.24 33.68
C ARG A 151 25.38 -8.15 32.73
N VAL A 152 26.61 -7.69 32.96
CA VAL A 152 27.38 -6.87 32.04
C VAL A 152 27.65 -7.73 30.81
N GLU A 153 26.88 -7.54 29.74
CA GLU A 153 27.31 -8.02 28.42
C GLU A 153 28.56 -7.23 28.03
N LYS A 154 29.64 -7.98 27.78
CA LYS A 154 30.93 -7.42 27.38
C LYS A 154 30.76 -6.74 26.01
N PRO A 155 31.24 -5.50 25.81
CA PRO A 155 31.30 -4.93 24.47
C PRO A 155 32.29 -5.75 23.62
N VAL A 156 31.85 -6.11 22.41
CA VAL A 156 32.68 -6.77 21.39
C VAL A 156 33.75 -5.77 20.92
N PRO A 157 35.04 -6.16 20.87
CA PRO A 157 36.07 -5.25 20.37
C PRO A 157 35.88 -4.97 18.88
N PRO A 158 36.16 -3.74 18.42
CA PRO A 158 36.12 -3.42 17.00
C PRO A 158 37.22 -4.22 16.28
N SER A 159 36.82 -4.99 15.27
CA SER A 159 37.76 -5.63 14.36
C SER A 159 38.37 -4.52 13.49
N GLY A 160 39.70 -4.45 13.48
CA GLY A 160 40.47 -3.52 12.65
C GLY A 160 40.39 -3.84 11.16
#